data_AF-A0AA45TUI1-F1
#
_entry.id   AF-A0AA45TUI1-F1
#
_cell.length_a   1.000
_cell.length_b   1.000
_cell.length_c   1.000
_cell.angle_alpha   90.00
_cell.angle_beta   90.00
_cell.angle_gamma   90.00
#
_symmetry.space_group_name_H-M   'P 1'
#
loop_
_entity.id
_entity.type
_entity.pdbx_description
1 polymer ?
#
loop_
_entity_poly.entity_id
_entity_poly.type
_entity_poly.pdbx_seq_one_letter_code
_entity_poly.pdbx_strand_id
1 'polypeptide(L)'
;VPTRGALALLALGLVTSGLAVYQWLELLTVRAGGSTACSISETVNCATVWNSDFASAVHDTLGIPIAGLGLVWGLAAVGLSALYLAWAKAGRDVRPATNGLRLLALAGVVSIIVFAAVSAQLGVVCPTCMGTYALVLVFTGVAWRGLPGPLMPQAGEWGDTLKWTVGISAVAFVAMQMPGRATPHAPKAGAFLPPVASTQAPNTSGSNSPM
;
A
#
# COMPACT_ATOMS: atom_id res chain seq x y z
N VAL A 1 13.96 21.43 -20.86
CA VAL A 1 13.39 20.15 -20.40
C VAL A 1 11.92 20.35 -20.02
N PRO A 2 10.95 19.57 -20.54
CA PRO A 2 9.54 19.71 -20.18
C PRO A 2 9.30 19.42 -18.69
N THR A 3 8.68 20.34 -17.96
CA THR A 3 8.44 20.24 -16.51
C THR A 3 7.00 19.96 -16.12
N ARG A 4 6.03 20.21 -17.03
CA ARG A 4 4.60 20.00 -16.77
C ARG A 4 4.27 18.58 -16.35
N GLY A 5 4.85 17.58 -17.03
CA GLY A 5 4.69 16.17 -16.67
C GLY A 5 5.20 15.87 -15.26
N ALA A 6 6.40 16.36 -14.91
CA ALA A 6 6.96 16.15 -13.58
C ALA A 6 6.19 16.88 -12.46
N LEU A 7 5.61 18.07 -12.74
CA LEU A 7 4.71 18.73 -11.79
C LEU A 7 3.43 17.93 -11.57
N ALA A 8 2.85 17.35 -12.63
CA ALA A 8 1.70 16.47 -12.51
C ALA A 8 2.04 15.21 -11.70
N LEU A 9 3.20 14.59 -11.94
CA LEU A 9 3.67 13.43 -11.15
C LEU A 9 3.91 13.78 -9.68
N LEU A 10 4.46 14.97 -9.40
CA LEU A 10 4.62 15.46 -8.03
C LEU A 10 3.25 15.61 -7.35
N ALA A 11 2.30 16.25 -8.00
CA ALA A 11 0.94 16.41 -7.47
C ALA A 11 0.25 15.06 -7.24
N LEU A 12 0.36 14.12 -8.19
CA LEU A 12 -0.17 12.76 -8.05
C LEU A 12 0.48 12.00 -6.90
N GLY A 13 1.81 12.13 -6.72
CA GLY A 13 2.53 11.55 -5.59
C GLY A 13 2.07 12.12 -4.25
N LEU A 14 1.84 13.43 -4.16
CA LEU A 14 1.30 14.09 -2.96
C LEU A 14 -0.13 13.63 -2.65
N VAL A 15 -1.01 13.58 -3.66
CA VAL A 15 -2.40 13.12 -3.50
C VAL A 15 -2.43 11.64 -3.09
N THR A 16 -1.59 10.80 -3.70
CA THR A 16 -1.48 9.38 -3.34
C THR A 16 -0.96 9.22 -1.91
N SER A 17 0.02 10.03 -1.50
CA SER A 17 0.53 10.03 -0.12
C SER A 17 -0.55 10.44 0.88
N GLY A 18 -1.33 11.48 0.57
CA GLY A 18 -2.46 11.90 1.41
C GLY A 18 -3.53 10.83 1.53
N LEU A 19 -3.88 10.17 0.42
CA LEU A 19 -4.82 9.04 0.44
C LEU A 19 -4.29 7.86 1.26
N ALA A 20 -3.00 7.55 1.14
CA ALA A 20 -2.37 6.48 1.92
C ALA A 20 -2.34 6.79 3.43
N VAL A 21 -2.06 8.05 3.82
CA VAL A 21 -2.17 8.51 5.21
C VAL A 21 -3.61 8.32 5.70
N TYR A 22 -4.60 8.75 4.93
CA TYR A 22 -6.01 8.55 5.28
C TYR A 22 -6.36 7.07 5.49
N GLN A 23 -5.98 6.20 4.56
CA GLN A 23 -6.18 4.76 4.68
C GLN A 23 -5.50 4.17 5.92
N TRP A 24 -4.31 4.65 6.26
CA TRP A 24 -3.60 4.19 7.45
C TRP A 24 -4.28 4.66 8.74
N LEU A 25 -4.80 5.89 8.79
CA LEU A 25 -5.59 6.35 9.93
C LEU A 25 -6.87 5.53 10.10
N GLU A 26 -7.61 5.27 9.03
CA GLU A 26 -8.79 4.40 9.06
C GLU A 26 -8.42 2.96 9.50
N LEU A 27 -7.28 2.44 9.05
CA LEU A 27 -6.76 1.14 9.51
C LEU A 27 -6.56 1.10 11.03
N LEU A 28 -5.95 2.15 11.60
CA LEU A 28 -5.75 2.27 13.03
C LEU A 28 -7.11 2.29 13.77
N THR A 29 -8.10 3.00 13.23
CA THR A 29 -9.47 3.03 13.77
C THR A 29 -10.11 1.64 13.77
N VAL A 30 -10.07 0.89 12.65
CA VAL A 30 -10.60 -0.49 12.60
C VAL A 30 -9.91 -1.38 13.62
N ARG A 31 -8.58 -1.31 13.70
CA ARG A 31 -7.79 -2.16 14.59
C ARG A 31 -7.96 -1.79 16.07
N ALA A 32 -8.43 -0.57 16.36
CA ALA A 32 -8.88 -0.15 17.68
C ALA A 32 -10.33 -0.56 18.01
N GLY A 33 -11.03 -1.26 17.10
CA GLY A 33 -12.42 -1.68 17.27
C GLY A 33 -13.46 -0.66 16.81
N GLY A 34 -13.06 0.41 16.12
CA GLY A 34 -13.95 1.40 15.52
C GLY A 34 -14.49 0.97 14.15
N SER A 35 -15.42 1.76 13.62
CA SER A 35 -15.93 1.63 12.25
C SER A 35 -15.25 2.65 11.33
N THR A 36 -15.23 2.35 10.02
CA THR A 36 -14.59 3.18 8.99
C THR A 36 -15.57 3.67 7.96
N ALA A 37 -15.30 4.83 7.37
CA ALA A 37 -16.16 5.43 6.34
C ALA A 37 -16.26 4.56 5.08
N CYS A 38 -15.24 3.73 4.82
CA CYS A 38 -15.18 2.85 3.65
C CYS A 38 -15.71 1.42 3.90
N SER A 39 -16.32 1.15 5.06
CA SER A 39 -16.98 -0.12 5.38
C SER A 39 -18.51 0.06 5.27
N ILE A 40 -19.01 0.06 4.05
CA ILE A 40 -20.40 0.41 3.72
C ILE A 40 -21.30 -0.84 3.72
N SER A 41 -20.80 -1.95 3.18
CA SER A 41 -21.52 -3.22 3.07
C SER A 41 -20.53 -4.39 3.12
N GLU A 42 -21.02 -5.64 3.10
CA GLU A 42 -20.16 -6.83 3.02
C GLU A 42 -19.30 -6.84 1.75
N THR A 43 -19.85 -6.37 0.63
CA THR A 43 -19.15 -6.32 -0.67
C THR A 43 -18.35 -5.06 -0.87
N VAL A 44 -18.66 -3.96 -0.16
CA VAL A 44 -17.93 -2.69 -0.21
C VAL A 44 -17.31 -2.43 1.16
N ASN A 45 -16.17 -3.09 1.41
CA ASN A 45 -15.54 -3.15 2.71
C ASN A 45 -14.01 -3.03 2.65
N CYS A 46 -13.47 -1.93 3.13
CA CYS A 46 -12.03 -1.74 3.29
C CYS A 46 -11.42 -2.54 4.45
N ALA A 47 -12.16 -2.77 5.54
CA ALA A 47 -11.68 -3.49 6.71
C ALA A 47 -11.37 -4.97 6.40
N THR A 48 -12.21 -5.62 5.58
CA THR A 48 -11.96 -7.01 5.12
C THR A 48 -10.66 -7.12 4.35
N VAL A 49 -10.37 -6.18 3.45
CA VAL A 49 -9.12 -6.18 2.68
C VAL A 49 -7.92 -5.96 3.58
N TRP A 50 -7.99 -4.99 4.49
CA TRP A 50 -6.86 -4.62 5.35
C TRP A 50 -6.55 -5.60 6.48
N ASN A 51 -7.53 -6.41 6.89
CA ASN A 51 -7.35 -7.47 7.88
C ASN A 51 -7.27 -8.88 7.27
N SER A 52 -7.12 -8.97 5.94
CA SER A 52 -6.89 -10.25 5.27
C SER A 52 -5.56 -10.90 5.67
N ASP A 53 -5.46 -12.22 5.50
CA ASP A 53 -4.23 -12.98 5.75
C ASP A 53 -3.06 -12.45 4.91
N PHE A 54 -3.33 -12.05 3.67
CA PHE A 54 -2.33 -11.42 2.80
C PHE A 54 -1.80 -10.11 3.40
N ALA A 55 -2.70 -9.21 3.82
CA ALA A 55 -2.29 -7.94 4.43
C ALA A 55 -1.52 -8.15 5.74
N SER A 56 -1.91 -9.16 6.52
CA SER A 56 -1.21 -9.55 7.76
C SER A 56 0.18 -10.10 7.47
N ALA A 57 0.31 -11.03 6.51
CA ALA A 57 1.61 -11.59 6.11
C ALA A 57 2.58 -10.51 5.61
N VAL A 58 2.08 -9.53 4.85
CA VAL A 58 2.90 -8.39 4.40
C VAL A 58 3.33 -7.51 5.57
N HIS A 59 2.41 -7.22 6.51
CA HIS A 59 2.75 -6.45 7.71
C HIS A 59 3.78 -7.17 8.58
N ASP A 60 3.62 -8.48 8.79
CA ASP A 60 4.53 -9.29 9.60
C ASP A 60 5.93 -9.41 8.97
N THR A 61 6.02 -9.50 7.65
CA THR A 61 7.30 -9.63 6.93
C THR A 61 8.04 -8.31 6.78
N LEU A 62 7.34 -7.24 6.40
CA LEU A 62 7.96 -5.95 6.11
C LEU A 62 8.00 -5.02 7.33
N GLY A 63 7.17 -5.28 8.34
CA GLY A 63 6.99 -4.40 9.50
C GLY A 63 6.14 -3.16 9.19
N ILE A 64 5.54 -3.06 8.00
CA ILE A 64 4.71 -1.93 7.56
C ILE A 64 3.41 -2.48 6.96
N PRO A 65 2.23 -2.00 7.38
CA PRO A 65 0.97 -2.42 6.79
C PRO A 65 0.86 -1.97 5.33
N ILE A 66 -0.01 -2.61 4.54
CA ILE A 66 -0.22 -2.31 3.11
C ILE A 66 -0.47 -0.81 2.86
N ALA A 67 -1.28 -0.14 3.70
CA ALA A 67 -1.52 1.29 3.61
C ALA A 67 -0.22 2.12 3.78
N GLY A 68 0.65 1.70 4.69
CA GLY A 68 1.96 2.32 4.89
C GLY A 68 2.91 2.10 3.71
N LEU A 69 2.85 0.95 3.03
CA LEU A 69 3.58 0.72 1.77
C LEU A 69 3.09 1.62 0.64
N GLY A 70 1.78 1.90 0.61
CA GLY A 70 1.21 2.93 -0.27
C GLY A 70 1.83 4.31 -0.02
N LEU A 71 2.05 4.67 1.24
CA LEU A 71 2.73 5.91 1.61
C LEU A 71 4.21 5.90 1.21
N VAL A 72 4.92 4.79 1.40
CA VAL A 72 6.31 4.63 0.92
C VAL A 72 6.40 4.88 -0.60
N TRP A 73 5.48 4.29 -1.37
CA TRP A 73 5.42 4.50 -2.82
C TRP A 73 5.12 5.97 -3.16
N GLY A 74 4.14 6.60 -2.49
CA GLY A 74 3.79 8.00 -2.68
C GLY A 74 4.95 8.95 -2.38
N LEU A 75 5.68 8.73 -1.27
CA LEU A 75 6.86 9.51 -0.91
C LEU A 75 8.00 9.31 -1.91
N ALA A 76 8.20 8.10 -2.42
CA ALA A 76 9.19 7.87 -3.47
C ALA A 76 8.84 8.61 -4.77
N ALA A 77 7.55 8.63 -5.14
CA ALA A 77 7.05 9.38 -6.29
C ALA A 77 7.27 10.89 -6.13
N VAL A 78 7.01 11.43 -4.94
CA VAL A 78 7.28 12.82 -4.58
C VAL A 78 8.77 13.12 -4.68
N GLY A 79 9.61 12.30 -4.05
CA GLY A 79 11.07 12.49 -4.02
C GLY A 79 11.70 12.47 -5.42
N LEU A 80 11.32 11.49 -6.26
CA LEU A 80 11.84 11.40 -7.63
C LEU A 80 11.32 12.53 -8.53
N SER A 81 10.07 12.96 -8.35
CA SER A 81 9.51 14.10 -9.10
C SER A 81 10.19 15.41 -8.70
N ALA A 82 10.43 15.62 -7.41
CA ALA A 82 11.18 16.76 -6.89
C ALA A 82 12.63 16.75 -7.37
N LEU A 83 13.29 15.59 -7.38
CA LEU A 83 14.64 15.42 -7.92
C LEU A 83 14.70 15.81 -9.41
N TYR A 84 13.75 15.32 -10.22
CA TYR A 84 13.64 15.70 -11.62
C TYR A 84 13.53 17.22 -11.77
N LEU A 85 12.63 17.85 -11.02
CA LEU A 85 12.39 19.31 -11.11
C LEU A 85 13.62 20.11 -10.68
N ALA A 86 14.31 19.68 -9.63
CA ALA A 86 15.54 20.29 -9.16
C ALA A 86 16.66 20.19 -10.20
N TRP A 87 16.85 19.03 -10.83
CA TRP A 87 17.85 18.85 -11.89
C TRP A 87 17.50 19.60 -13.17
N ALA A 88 16.23 19.61 -13.57
CA ALA A 88 15.76 20.39 -14.70
C ALA A 88 16.04 21.89 -14.51
N LYS A 89 15.81 22.41 -13.29
CA LYS A 89 16.12 23.80 -12.94
C LYS A 89 17.62 24.07 -12.93
N ALA A 90 18.43 23.11 -12.48
CA ALA A 90 19.89 23.22 -12.42
C ALA A 90 20.61 22.93 -13.76
N GLY A 91 19.89 22.65 -14.85
CA GLY A 91 20.48 22.28 -16.13
C GLY A 91 21.23 20.94 -16.13
N ARG A 92 20.97 20.09 -15.13
CA ARG A 92 21.56 18.74 -15.01
C ARG A 92 20.79 17.73 -15.87
N ASP A 93 21.43 16.61 -16.17
CA ASP A 93 20.74 15.50 -16.83
C ASP A 93 19.61 14.95 -15.95
N VAL A 94 18.42 14.85 -16.52
CA VAL A 94 17.18 14.38 -15.87
C VAL A 94 16.87 12.91 -16.18
N ARG A 95 17.66 12.26 -17.04
CA ARG A 95 17.45 10.86 -17.44
C ARG A 95 17.35 9.89 -16.26
N PRO A 96 18.23 9.94 -15.24
CA PRO A 96 18.13 8.99 -14.12
C PRO A 96 16.83 9.15 -13.32
N ALA A 97 16.38 10.39 -13.09
CA ALA A 97 15.12 10.65 -12.40
C ALA A 97 13.90 10.24 -13.25
N THR A 98 13.97 10.48 -14.56
CA THR A 98 12.92 10.05 -15.51
C THR A 98 12.76 8.53 -15.52
N ASN A 99 13.86 7.80 -15.67
CA ASN A 99 13.86 6.35 -15.66
C ASN A 99 13.37 5.81 -14.30
N GLY A 100 13.78 6.44 -13.20
CA GLY A 100 13.31 6.09 -11.86
C GLY A 100 11.80 6.24 -11.68
N LEU A 101 11.21 7.34 -12.17
CA LEU A 101 9.75 7.54 -12.16
C LEU A 101 9.02 6.47 -12.97
N ARG A 102 9.59 6.02 -14.08
CA ARG A 102 9.00 4.95 -14.91
C ARG A 102 9.12 3.57 -14.27
N LEU A 103 10.24 3.26 -13.61
CA LEU A 103 10.41 2.04 -12.82
C LEU A 103 9.45 2.02 -11.62
N LEU A 104 9.31 3.15 -10.93
CA LEU A 104 8.36 3.28 -9.83
C LEU A 104 6.91 3.12 -10.31
N ALA A 105 6.57 3.67 -11.48
CA ALA A 105 5.27 3.47 -12.11
C ALA A 105 5.01 2.00 -12.41
N LEU A 106 5.99 1.28 -12.99
CA LEU A 106 5.88 -0.15 -13.25
C LEU A 106 5.68 -0.95 -11.95
N ALA A 107 6.45 -0.65 -10.90
CA ALA A 107 6.28 -1.28 -9.59
C ALA A 107 4.88 -1.01 -9.01
N GLY A 108 4.35 0.20 -9.22
CA GLY A 108 2.98 0.55 -8.86
C GLY A 108 1.95 -0.30 -9.61
N VAL A 109 2.08 -0.43 -10.94
CA VAL A 109 1.19 -1.27 -11.77
C VAL A 109 1.21 -2.73 -11.32
N VAL A 110 2.38 -3.30 -11.03
CA VAL A 110 2.47 -4.67 -10.51
C VAL A 110 1.76 -4.77 -9.16
N SER A 111 1.95 -3.80 -8.27
CA SER A 111 1.31 -3.80 -6.95
C SER A 111 -0.23 -3.76 -7.04
N ILE A 112 -0.80 -2.89 -7.90
CA ILE A 112 -2.25 -2.81 -8.05
C ILE A 112 -2.86 -4.10 -8.63
N ILE A 113 -2.14 -4.80 -9.53
CA ILE A 113 -2.60 -6.07 -10.09
C ILE A 113 -2.67 -7.13 -8.99
N VAL A 114 -1.62 -7.24 -8.17
CA VAL A 114 -1.59 -8.16 -7.02
C VAL A 114 -2.71 -7.86 -6.05
N PHE A 115 -2.86 -6.59 -5.65
CA PHE A 115 -3.91 -6.20 -4.69
C PHE A 115 -5.33 -6.37 -5.25
N ALA A 116 -5.54 -6.08 -6.53
CA ALA A 116 -6.81 -6.34 -7.20
C ALA A 116 -7.15 -7.84 -7.24
N ALA A 117 -6.16 -8.69 -7.51
CA ALA A 117 -6.35 -10.14 -7.50
C ALA A 117 -6.71 -10.66 -6.10
N VAL A 118 -6.07 -10.15 -5.05
CA VAL A 118 -6.41 -10.49 -3.66
C VAL A 118 -7.83 -10.00 -3.30
N SER A 119 -8.19 -8.77 -3.66
CA SER A 119 -9.55 -8.26 -3.43
C SER A 119 -10.62 -9.09 -4.16
N ALA A 120 -10.34 -9.51 -5.40
CA ALA A 120 -11.25 -10.35 -6.18
C ALA A 120 -11.45 -11.73 -5.52
N GLN A 121 -10.39 -12.33 -4.97
CA GLN A 121 -10.48 -13.60 -4.23
C GLN A 121 -11.31 -13.47 -2.95
N LEU A 122 -11.25 -12.32 -2.28
CA LEU A 122 -12.04 -12.02 -1.08
C LEU A 122 -13.49 -11.62 -1.40
N GLY A 123 -13.85 -11.40 -2.67
CA GLY A 123 -15.19 -10.98 -3.08
C GLY A 123 -15.59 -9.57 -2.64
N VAL A 124 -14.61 -8.72 -2.30
CA VAL A 124 -14.85 -7.37 -1.75
C VAL A 124 -14.16 -6.29 -2.58
N VAL A 125 -14.80 -5.13 -2.66
CA VAL A 125 -14.29 -3.93 -3.34
C VAL A 125 -14.04 -2.84 -2.30
N CYS A 126 -12.81 -2.34 -2.24
CA CYS A 126 -12.45 -1.23 -1.37
C CYS A 126 -12.41 0.09 -2.18
N PRO A 127 -13.31 1.06 -1.95
CA PRO A 127 -13.37 2.31 -2.72
C PRO A 127 -12.07 3.12 -2.66
N THR A 128 -11.41 3.14 -1.49
CA THR A 128 -10.16 3.88 -1.32
C THR A 128 -8.99 3.18 -2.03
N CYS A 129 -8.98 1.84 -2.10
CA CYS A 129 -8.03 1.10 -2.94
C CYS A 129 -8.27 1.40 -4.42
N MET A 130 -9.53 1.44 -4.89
CA MET A 130 -9.84 1.83 -6.28
C MET A 130 -9.34 3.24 -6.60
N GLY A 131 -9.49 4.18 -5.66
CA GLY A 131 -8.90 5.52 -5.79
C GLY A 131 -7.38 5.48 -5.95
N THR A 132 -6.70 4.65 -5.17
CA THR A 132 -5.24 4.45 -5.27
C THR A 132 -4.87 3.83 -6.62
N TYR A 133 -5.63 2.84 -7.10
CA TYR A 133 -5.37 2.19 -8.38
C TYR A 133 -5.50 3.17 -9.54
N ALA A 134 -6.55 4.00 -9.52
CA ALA A 134 -6.74 5.06 -10.50
C ALA A 134 -5.57 6.06 -10.47
N LEU A 135 -5.14 6.52 -9.29
CA LEU A 135 -4.01 7.44 -9.15
C LEU A 135 -2.71 6.85 -9.70
N VAL A 136 -2.41 5.58 -9.41
CA VAL A 136 -1.21 4.88 -9.92
C VAL A 136 -1.26 4.70 -11.44
N LEU A 137 -2.43 4.39 -12.01
CA LEU A 137 -2.61 4.28 -13.46
C LEU A 137 -2.43 5.65 -14.16
N VAL A 138 -2.99 6.72 -13.59
CA VAL A 138 -2.78 8.08 -14.10
C VAL A 138 -1.31 8.48 -14.00
N PHE A 139 -0.66 8.21 -12.86
CA PHE A 139 0.77 8.43 -12.67
C PHE A 139 1.59 7.70 -13.74
N THR A 140 1.27 6.44 -14.02
CA THR A 140 1.93 5.64 -15.05
C THR A 140 1.77 6.25 -16.44
N GLY A 141 0.54 6.65 -16.78
CA GLY A 141 0.24 7.34 -18.04
C GLY A 141 1.07 8.61 -18.21
N VAL A 142 1.17 9.43 -17.15
CA VAL A 142 1.97 10.66 -17.16
C VAL A 142 3.48 10.36 -17.19
N ALA A 143 3.96 9.33 -16.50
CA ALA A 143 5.38 8.97 -16.48
C ALA A 143 5.87 8.47 -17.86
N TRP A 144 5.02 7.75 -18.59
CA TRP A 144 5.36 7.20 -19.91
C TRP A 144 5.16 8.20 -21.04
N ARG A 145 4.10 9.03 -21.00
CA ARG A 145 3.78 9.98 -22.08
C ARG A 145 4.21 11.42 -21.80
N GLY A 146 4.33 11.81 -20.54
CA GLY A 146 4.59 13.19 -20.12
C GLY A 146 6.06 13.52 -19.83
N LEU A 147 6.94 12.52 -19.79
CA LEU A 147 8.38 12.70 -19.58
C LEU A 147 9.18 12.42 -20.86
N PRO A 148 10.28 13.16 -21.10
CA PRO A 148 11.05 13.07 -22.33
C PRO A 148 11.93 11.83 -22.41
N GLY A 149 12.33 11.46 -23.63
CA GLY A 149 13.34 10.43 -23.91
C GLY A 149 12.82 8.98 -23.92
N PRO A 150 13.65 8.02 -24.37
CA PRO A 150 13.30 6.60 -24.53
C PRO A 150 12.73 5.98 -23.25
N LEU A 151 11.72 5.11 -23.39
CA LEU A 151 10.96 4.51 -22.27
C LEU A 151 11.83 3.68 -21.31
N MET A 152 12.82 2.97 -21.85
CA MET A 152 13.73 2.12 -21.09
C MET A 152 15.10 2.79 -20.88
N PRO A 153 15.78 2.49 -19.75
CA PRO A 153 17.16 2.92 -19.54
C PRO A 153 18.09 2.29 -20.59
N GLN A 154 19.01 3.09 -21.13
CA GLN A 154 20.03 2.61 -22.06
C GLN A 154 21.17 1.91 -21.29
N ALA A 155 21.97 1.10 -22.00
CA ALA A 155 23.16 0.47 -21.43
C ALA A 155 24.12 1.55 -20.91
N GLY A 156 24.29 1.64 -19.59
CA GLY A 156 25.07 2.69 -18.90
C GLY A 156 24.26 3.58 -17.97
N GLU A 157 22.95 3.77 -18.19
CA GLU A 157 22.09 4.63 -17.35
C GLU A 157 21.55 3.90 -16.10
N TRP A 158 21.68 2.57 -16.06
CA TRP A 158 21.11 1.72 -15.00
C TRP A 158 21.68 2.02 -13.61
N GLY A 159 22.99 2.27 -13.51
CA GLY A 159 23.66 2.51 -12.23
C GLY A 159 23.08 3.73 -11.51
N ASP A 160 23.07 4.88 -12.18
CA ASP A 160 22.54 6.12 -11.61
C ASP A 160 21.02 6.06 -11.40
N THR A 161 20.30 5.44 -12.34
CA THR A 161 18.84 5.24 -12.23
C THR A 161 18.50 4.45 -10.96
N LEU A 162 19.14 3.29 -10.77
CA LEU A 162 18.90 2.43 -9.60
C LEU A 162 19.34 3.11 -8.31
N LYS A 163 20.51 3.77 -8.31
CA LYS A 163 21.02 4.49 -7.14
C LYS A 163 19.99 5.47 -6.58
N TRP A 164 19.41 6.32 -7.43
CA TRP A 164 18.44 7.32 -6.97
C TRP A 164 17.07 6.73 -6.67
N THR A 165 16.59 5.81 -7.51
CA THR A 165 15.27 5.17 -7.31
C THR A 165 15.26 4.35 -6.02
N VAL A 166 16.20 3.42 -5.89
CA VAL A 166 16.33 2.57 -4.70
C VAL A 166 16.71 3.41 -3.49
N GLY A 167 17.61 4.39 -3.64
CA GLY A 167 18.00 5.27 -2.54
C GLY A 167 16.82 6.02 -1.94
N ILE A 168 16.00 6.68 -2.77
CA ILE A 168 14.82 7.41 -2.31
C ILE A 168 13.77 6.46 -1.73
N SER A 169 13.48 5.35 -2.40
CA SER A 169 12.51 4.35 -1.90
C SER A 169 12.97 3.73 -0.57
N ALA A 170 14.26 3.45 -0.41
CA ALA A 170 14.82 2.89 0.81
C ALA A 170 14.73 3.90 1.96
N VAL A 171 15.03 5.18 1.72
CA VAL A 171 14.86 6.24 2.72
C VAL A 171 13.40 6.35 3.15
N ALA A 172 12.45 6.37 2.20
CA ALA A 172 11.03 6.40 2.51
C ALA A 172 10.59 5.16 3.31
N PHE A 173 11.06 3.97 2.92
CA PHE A 173 10.76 2.71 3.61
C PHE A 173 11.29 2.72 5.04
N VAL A 174 12.57 3.06 5.25
CA VAL A 174 13.19 3.12 6.58
C VAL A 174 12.51 4.17 7.45
N ALA A 175 12.17 5.34 6.90
CA ALA A 175 11.42 6.36 7.63
C ALA A 175 10.06 5.85 8.11
N MET A 176 9.40 5.00 7.31
CA MET A 176 8.10 4.42 7.64
C MET A 176 8.18 3.17 8.53
N GLN A 177 9.37 2.61 8.81
CA GLN A 177 9.50 1.44 9.67
C GLN A 177 9.05 1.70 11.11
N MET A 178 9.37 2.87 11.68
CA MET A 178 8.96 3.20 13.05
C MET A 178 7.43 3.25 13.18
N PRO A 179 6.68 4.07 12.41
CA PRO A 179 5.22 4.08 12.49
C PRO A 179 4.59 2.76 12.00
N GLY A 180 5.22 2.10 11.01
CA GLY A 180 4.81 0.78 10.51
C GLY A 180 4.73 -0.26 11.62
N ARG A 181 5.82 -0.39 12.38
CA ARG A 181 5.94 -1.39 13.46
C ARG A 181 5.09 -1.05 14.68
N ALA A 182 4.77 0.22 14.88
CA ALA A 182 3.85 0.65 15.93
C ALA A 182 2.37 0.41 15.58
N THR A 183 2.06 0.08 14.32
CA THR A 183 0.67 -0.21 13.91
C THR A 183 0.24 -1.54 14.55
N PRO A 184 -0.90 -1.59 15.26
CA PRO A 184 -1.42 -2.84 15.82
C PRO A 184 -1.63 -3.89 14.73
N HIS A 185 -1.45 -5.18 15.01
CA HIS A 185 -1.72 -6.24 14.05
C HIS A 185 -3.23 -6.50 13.91
N ALA A 186 -3.64 -7.17 12.82
CA ALA A 186 -5.02 -7.60 12.67
C ALA A 186 -5.40 -8.56 13.82
N PRO A 187 -6.59 -8.43 14.42
CA PRO A 187 -7.05 -9.35 15.45
C PRO A 187 -7.17 -10.77 14.87
N LYS A 188 -6.63 -11.77 15.57
CA LYS A 188 -6.71 -13.18 15.15
C LYS A 188 -8.18 -13.61 15.08
N ALA A 189 -8.55 -14.38 14.06
CA ALA A 189 -9.87 -14.99 13.95
C ALA A 189 -10.18 -15.78 15.25
N GLY A 190 -11.25 -15.37 15.96
CA GLY A 190 -11.66 -15.92 17.25
C GLY A 190 -11.44 -15.01 18.46
N ALA A 191 -10.70 -13.89 18.35
CA ALA A 191 -10.48 -12.97 19.47
C ALA A 191 -11.74 -12.20 19.92
N PHE A 192 -12.81 -12.20 19.11
CA PHE A 192 -14.09 -11.57 19.43
C PHE A 192 -15.24 -12.56 19.66
N LEU A 193 -14.97 -13.87 19.62
CA LEU A 193 -15.95 -14.85 20.04
C LEU A 193 -15.78 -15.03 21.56
N PRO A 194 -16.84 -14.85 22.39
CA PRO A 194 -16.78 -15.31 23.77
C PRO A 194 -16.41 -16.80 23.75
N PRO A 195 -15.62 -17.30 24.72
CA PRO A 195 -15.29 -18.71 24.77
C PRO A 195 -16.61 -19.49 24.70
N VAL A 196 -16.75 -20.34 23.68
CA VAL A 196 -17.82 -21.33 23.64
C VAL A 196 -17.68 -22.13 24.92
N ALA A 197 -18.53 -21.82 25.89
CA ALA A 197 -18.69 -22.61 27.09
C ALA A 197 -18.92 -24.03 26.58
N SER A 198 -17.92 -24.88 26.81
CA SER A 198 -18.03 -26.30 26.53
C SER A 198 -19.16 -26.77 27.41
N THR A 199 -20.36 -26.93 26.85
CA THR A 199 -21.49 -27.56 27.51
C THR A 199 -20.98 -28.93 27.96
N GLN A 200 -20.66 -29.03 29.24
CA GLN A 200 -20.36 -30.32 29.87
C GLN A 200 -21.57 -31.19 29.60
N ALA A 201 -21.33 -32.28 28.86
CA ALA A 201 -22.32 -33.34 28.70
C ALA A 201 -22.82 -33.75 30.09
N PRO A 202 -24.12 -33.93 30.32
CA PRO A 202 -24.63 -34.36 31.61
C PRO A 202 -24.03 -35.73 31.92
N ASN A 203 -23.23 -35.82 32.99
CA ASN A 203 -22.84 -37.10 33.58
C ASN A 203 -24.11 -37.80 34.05
N THR A 204 -24.62 -38.73 33.24
CA THR A 204 -25.59 -39.74 33.65
C THR A 204 -24.91 -40.65 34.67
N SER A 205 -24.95 -40.22 35.94
CA SER A 205 -24.62 -41.06 37.08
C SER A 205 -25.65 -42.18 37.13
N GLY A 206 -25.21 -43.39 36.80
CA GLY A 206 -26.01 -44.61 36.88
C GLY A 206 -26.48 -44.83 38.31
N SER A 207 -27.80 -44.76 38.50
CA SER A 207 -28.46 -45.30 39.68
C SER A 207 -28.64 -46.80 39.47
N ASN A 208 -27.71 -47.59 40.01
CA ASN A 208 -27.88 -49.02 40.22
C ASN A 208 -28.73 -49.22 41.48
N SER A 209 -29.94 -49.75 41.30
CA SER A 209 -30.61 -50.61 42.28
C SER A 209 -31.70 -51.40 41.55
N PRO A 210 -31.61 -52.73 41.59
CA PRO A 210 -32.73 -53.43 42.24
C PRO A 210 -32.29 -54.61 43.12
N MET A 211 -33.16 -54.85 44.11
CA MET A 211 -33.31 -56.02 45.00
C MET A 211 -32.49 -56.01 46.30
#